data_AF-C5H9V2-F1
#
_entry.id   AF-C5H9V2-F1
#
_cell.length_a   1.000
_cell.length_b   1.000
_cell.length_c   1.000
_cell.angle_alpha   90.00
_cell.angle_beta   90.00
_cell.angle_gamma   90.00
#
_symmetry.space_group_name_H-M   'P 1'
#
loop_
_entity.id
_entity.type
_entity.pdbx_description
1 polymer ?
#
loop_
_entity_poly.entity_id
_entity_poly.type
_entity_poly.pdbx_seq_one_letter_code
_entity_poly.pdbx_strand_id
1 'polypeptide(L)' 'EIWRSNPYHESVDELRDRVKGVSAKPFIETVPSIDALHCDIGNATEFYRIFQMEIGELYKNPDVSKEERKRWQLTL' A
#
# COMPACT_ATOMS: atom_id res chain seq x y z
N GLU A 1 -17.38 -2.46 17.49
CA GLU A 1 -18.54 -3.36 17.73
C GLU A 1 -18.98 -4.17 16.53
N ILE A 2 -19.35 -3.59 15.39
CA ILE A 2 -19.91 -4.31 14.22
C ILE A 2 -19.07 -5.53 13.79
N TRP A 3 -17.75 -5.36 13.67
CA TRP A 3 -16.83 -6.47 13.34
C TRP A 3 -16.93 -7.64 14.34
N ARG A 4 -17.01 -7.33 15.64
CA ARG A 4 -17.04 -8.32 16.72
C ARG A 4 -18.40 -9.02 16.83
N SER A 5 -19.49 -8.27 16.63
CA SER A 5 -20.85 -8.79 16.83
C SER A 5 -21.46 -9.40 15.57
N ASN A 6 -20.97 -9.06 14.38
CA ASN A 6 -21.49 -9.50 13.07
C ASN A 6 -23.04 -9.62 13.04
N PRO A 7 -23.78 -8.50 13.24
CA PRO A 7 -25.22 -8.54 13.46
C PRO A 7 -26.02 -8.99 12.21
N TYR A 8 -25.37 -9.00 11.05
CA TYR A 8 -25.99 -9.35 9.77
C TYR A 8 -25.57 -10.73 9.26
N HIS A 9 -24.79 -11.50 10.05
CA HIS A 9 -24.29 -12.83 9.68
C HIS A 9 -23.56 -12.85 8.32
N GLU A 10 -22.79 -11.80 8.06
CA GLU A 10 -22.03 -11.64 6.83
C GLU A 10 -20.81 -12.57 6.81
N SER A 11 -20.33 -12.89 5.60
CA SER A 11 -19.02 -13.51 5.43
C SER A 11 -17.90 -12.55 5.89
N VAL A 12 -16.70 -13.10 6.10
CA VAL A 12 -15.57 -12.31 6.60
C VAL A 12 -15.19 -11.15 5.67
N ASP A 13 -15.25 -11.36 4.35
CA ASP A 13 -14.88 -10.35 3.36
C ASP A 13 -15.96 -9.26 3.23
N GLU A 14 -17.24 -9.64 3.23
CA GLU A 14 -18.36 -8.69 3.23
C GLU A 14 -18.37 -7.84 4.51
N LEU A 15 -18.15 -8.46 5.67
CA LEU A 15 -18.06 -7.76 6.94
C LEU A 15 -16.86 -6.80 6.95
N ARG A 16 -15.71 -7.22 6.41
CA ARG A 16 -14.49 -6.39 6.30
C ARG A 16 -14.74 -5.17 5.43
N ASP A 17 -15.44 -5.33 4.30
CA ASP A 17 -15.82 -4.22 3.46
C ASP A 17 -16.82 -3.28 4.17
N ARG A 18 -17.83 -3.83 4.86
CA ARG A 18 -18.80 -3.02 5.64
C ARG A 18 -18.11 -2.15 6.68
N VAL A 19 -17.16 -2.71 7.44
CA VAL A 19 -16.44 -1.96 8.49
C VAL A 19 -15.23 -1.18 7.96
N LYS A 20 -15.00 -1.19 6.64
CA LYS A 20 -13.87 -0.52 5.98
C LYS A 20 -12.53 -0.83 6.65
N GLY A 21 -12.34 -2.11 7.01
CA GLY A 21 -11.11 -2.62 7.62
C GLY A 21 -10.97 -2.41 9.13
N VAL A 22 -11.93 -1.77 9.83
CA VAL A 22 -11.89 -1.62 11.29
C VAL A 22 -12.21 -2.94 12.00
N SER A 23 -11.19 -3.77 12.20
CA SER A 23 -11.29 -5.08 12.85
C SER A 23 -10.76 -5.12 14.30
N ALA A 24 -10.17 -4.02 14.76
CA ALA A 24 -9.66 -3.84 16.12
C ALA A 24 -10.37 -2.68 16.82
N LYS A 25 -10.45 -2.73 18.14
CA LYS A 25 -11.02 -1.65 18.96
C LYS A 25 -9.99 -0.52 19.08
N PRO A 26 -10.30 0.72 18.65
CA PRO A 26 -9.44 1.86 18.92
C PRO A 26 -9.29 2.10 20.42
N PHE A 27 -8.11 2.54 20.85
CA PHE A 27 -7.81 2.80 22.26
C PHE A 27 -7.21 4.20 22.52
N ILE A 28 -6.80 4.91 21.46
CA ILE A 28 -6.36 6.31 21.49
C ILE A 28 -7.13 7.04 20.39
N GLU A 29 -7.67 8.21 20.72
CA GLU A 29 -8.25 9.12 19.75
C GLU A 29 -7.15 9.91 19.04
N THR A 30 -7.16 9.91 17.71
CA THR A 30 -6.24 10.68 16.88
C THR A 30 -7.01 11.74 16.11
N VAL A 31 -6.34 12.83 15.75
CA VAL A 31 -6.91 13.86 14.86
C VAL A 31 -6.66 13.42 13.41
N PRO A 32 -7.71 13.29 12.57
CA PRO A 32 -7.52 12.95 11.16
C PRO A 32 -6.67 14.02 10.44
N SER A 33 -5.46 13.65 10.02
CA SER A 33 -4.50 14.54 9.36
C SER A 33 -3.47 13.70 8.58
N ILE A 34 -2.51 14.37 7.94
CA ILE A 34 -1.39 13.76 7.21
C ILE A 34 -0.10 14.06 7.96
N ASP A 35 0.75 13.04 8.12
CA ASP A 35 2.14 13.22 8.56
C ASP A 35 2.97 13.68 7.36
N ALA A 36 3.47 14.92 7.41
CA ALA A 36 4.22 15.52 6.31
C ALA A 36 5.52 14.76 6.00
N LEU A 37 6.29 14.35 7.03
CA LEU A 37 7.57 13.69 6.84
C LEU A 37 7.38 12.33 6.16
N HIS A 38 6.45 11.52 6.68
CA HIS A 38 6.19 10.21 6.12
C HIS A 38 5.52 10.29 4.74
N CYS A 39 4.72 11.34 4.47
CA CYS A 39 4.17 11.60 3.15
C CYS A 39 5.28 11.86 2.12
N ASP A 40 6.24 12.73 2.45
CA ASP A 40 7.35 13.05 1.53
C ASP A 40 8.26 11.85 1.28
N ILE A 41 8.59 11.07 2.33
CA ILE A 41 9.36 9.83 2.20
C ILE A 41 8.63 8.82 1.30
N GLY A 42 7.33 8.64 1.50
CA GLY A 42 6.50 7.75 0.69
C GLY A 42 6.49 8.16 -0.79
N ASN A 43 6.25 9.45 -1.05
CA ASN A 43 6.27 10.00 -2.40
C ASN A 43 7.64 9.79 -3.07
N ALA A 44 8.73 10.17 -2.40
CA ALA A 44 10.09 10.01 -2.94
C ALA A 44 10.43 8.54 -3.25
N THR A 45 9.99 7.61 -2.40
CA THR A 45 10.19 6.17 -2.60
C THR A 45 9.44 5.66 -3.83
N GLU A 46 8.18 6.08 -4.03
CA GLU A 46 7.41 5.71 -5.22
C GLU A 46 8.01 6.31 -6.51
N PHE A 47 8.45 7.58 -6.47
CA PHE A 47 9.16 8.18 -7.61
C PHE A 47 10.47 7.46 -7.93
N TYR A 48 11.27 7.11 -6.92
CA TYR A 48 12.50 6.34 -7.11
C TYR A 48 12.23 4.99 -7.80
N ARG A 49 11.14 4.30 -7.42
CA ARG A 49 10.71 3.07 -8.08
C ARG A 49 10.26 3.30 -9.52
N ILE A 50 9.52 4.39 -9.79
CA ILE A 50 9.12 4.76 -11.15
C ILE A 50 10.35 4.97 -12.03
N PHE A 51 11.36 5.71 -11.56
CA PHE A 51 12.59 5.94 -12.32
C PHE A 51 13.32 4.62 -12.65
N GLN A 52 13.40 3.68 -11.71
CA GLN A 52 13.98 2.36 -11.98
C GLN A 52 13.20 1.58 -13.05
N MET A 53 11.86 1.63 -13.01
CA MET A 53 11.01 0.95 -14.00
C MET A 53 11.07 1.61 -15.38
N GLU A 54 11.26 2.93 -15.42
CA GLU A 54 11.40 3.70 -16.65
C GLU A 54 12.74 3.41 -17.35
N ILE A 55 13.85 3.34 -16.60
CA ILE A 55 15.15 2.88 -17.11
C ILE A 55 15.04 1.51 -17.78
N GLY A 56 14.22 0.65 -17.20
CA GLY A 56 13.99 -0.71 -17.67
C GLY A 56 12.95 -0.87 -18.78
N GLU A 57 12.29 0.21 -19.18
CA GLU A 57 11.13 0.19 -20.08
C GLU A 57 10.11 -0.92 -19.71
N LEU A 58 9.82 -1.08 -18.41
CA LEU A 58 9.01 -2.19 -17.87
C LEU A 58 7.63 -2.33 -18.56
N TYR A 59 7.10 -1.23 -19.11
CA TYR A 59 5.86 -1.22 -19.88
C TYR A 59 5.93 -2.06 -21.17
N LYS A 60 7.12 -2.28 -21.76
CA LYS A 60 7.32 -3.12 -22.95
C LYS A 60 7.46 -4.60 -22.61
N ASN A 61 8.17 -4.90 -21.53
CA ASN A 61 8.34 -6.27 -21.06
C ASN A 61 8.02 -6.33 -19.55
N PRO A 62 6.82 -6.76 -19.17
CA PRO A 62 6.41 -6.79 -17.76
C PRO A 62 7.03 -7.96 -16.97
N ASP A 63 7.45 -9.03 -17.65
CA ASP A 63 8.02 -10.23 -17.02
C ASP A 63 9.56 -10.15 -17.03
N VAL A 64 10.10 -9.49 -16.00
CA VAL A 64 11.52 -9.17 -15.88
C VAL A 64 12.11 -9.82 -14.65
N SER A 65 13.32 -10.38 -14.81
CA SER A 65 14.05 -11.07 -13.74
C SER A 65 14.41 -10.13 -12.57
N LYS A 66 14.67 -10.70 -11.40
CA LYS A 66 15.13 -9.93 -10.23
C LYS A 66 16.52 -9.32 -10.49
N GLU A 67 17.35 -10.01 -11.26
CA GLU A 67 18.71 -9.63 -11.62
C GLU A 67 18.72 -8.39 -12.52
N GLU A 68 17.84 -8.32 -13.51
CA GLU A 68 17.67 -7.15 -14.37
C GLU A 68 17.13 -5.94 -13.59
N ARG A 69 16.14 -6.14 -12.71
CA ARG A 69 15.65 -5.06 -11.83
C ARG A 69 16.75 -4.49 -10.94
N LYS A 70 17.64 -5.35 -10.42
CA LYS A 70 18.84 -4.90 -9.68
C LYS A 70 19.78 -4.09 -10.55
N ARG A 71 19.97 -4.45 -11.82
CA ARG A 71 20.80 -3.67 -12.75
C ARG A 71 20.22 -2.28 -13.00
N TRP A 72 18.91 -2.15 -13.16
CA TRP A 72 18.26 -0.84 -13.32
C TRP A 72 18.44 0.03 -12.08
N GLN A 73 18.30 -0.57 -10.89
CA GLN A 73 18.58 0.11 -9.63
C GLN A 73 20.03 0.59 -9.51
N LEU A 74 21.01 -0.20 -9.98
CA LEU A 74 22.42 0.20 -9.97
C LEU A 74 22.78 1.23 -11.06
N THR A 75 21.92 1.36 -12.07
CA THR A 75 22.12 2.30 -13.19
C THR A 75 21.60 3.69 -12.85
N LEU A 76 20.55 3.76 -12.01
CA LEU A 76 19.99 4.99 -11.47
C LEU A 76 20.93 5.62 -10.43
#